data_AF-A0A846X5C8-F1
#
_entry.id   AF-A0A846X5C8-F1
#
_cell.length_a   1.000
_cell.length_b   1.000
_cell.length_c   1.000
_cell.angle_alpha   90.00
_cell.angle_beta   90.00
_cell.angle_gamma   90.00
#
_symmetry.space_group_name_H-M   'P 1'
#
loop_
_entity.id
_entity.type
_entity.pdbx_description
1 polymer ?
#
loop_
_entity_poly.entity_id
_entity_poly.type
_entity_poly.pdbx_seq_one_letter_code
_entity_poly.pdbx_strand_id
1 'polypeptide(L)'
;MVAKRIQDNIDAAARIATNSVHKAGDIVEGAAQVLKGDVRGGAGRIAASAANIATTAASEGVKIASQNLDGVREAADAVADEVNKPRD
;
A
#
# COMPACT_ATOMS: atom_id res chain seq x y z
N MET A 1 -15.66 -14.14 4.01
CA MET A 1 -14.80 -13.68 2.90
C MET A 1 -14.59 -12.16 2.92
N VAL A 2 -15.67 -11.36 2.94
CA VAL A 2 -15.60 -9.88 3.00
C VAL A 2 -14.85 -9.35 4.23
N ALA A 3 -15.12 -9.91 5.43
CA ALA A 3 -14.44 -9.48 6.66
C ALA A 3 -12.91 -9.64 6.59
N LYS A 4 -12.42 -10.73 5.97
CA LYS A 4 -10.99 -10.98 5.78
C LYS A 4 -10.35 -9.95 4.83
N ARG A 5 -11.04 -9.58 3.75
CA ARG A 5 -10.57 -8.51 2.85
C ARG A 5 -10.49 -7.16 3.52
N ILE A 6 -11.50 -6.81 4.31
CA ILE A 6 -11.49 -5.55 5.06
C ILE A 6 -10.29 -5.52 6.00
N GLN A 7 -10.02 -6.63 6.69
CA GLN A 7 -8.85 -6.75 7.54
C GLN A 7 -7.52 -6.64 6.76
N ASP A 8 -7.39 -7.34 5.63
CA ASP A 8 -6.19 -7.26 4.78
C ASP A 8 -5.93 -5.83 4.26
N ASN A 9 -6.99 -5.10 3.89
CA ASN A 9 -6.91 -3.71 3.44
C ASN A 9 -6.49 -2.78 4.59
N ILE A 10 -7.01 -3.00 5.79
CA ILE A 10 -6.62 -2.25 7.00
C ILE A 10 -5.15 -2.51 7.33
N ASP A 11 -4.71 -3.77 7.30
CA ASP A 11 -3.33 -4.14 7.58
C ASP A 11 -2.36 -3.55 6.54
N ALA A 12 -2.75 -3.55 5.27
CA ALA A 12 -1.99 -2.89 4.21
C ALA A 12 -1.87 -1.38 4.45
N ALA A 13 -2.97 -0.70 4.78
CA ALA A 13 -2.94 0.72 5.12
C ALA A 13 -2.06 1.00 6.36
N ALA A 14 -2.12 0.14 7.39
CA ALA A 14 -1.28 0.23 8.57
C ALA A 14 0.21 0.08 8.21
N ARG A 15 0.58 -0.88 7.35
CA ARG A 15 1.95 -1.05 6.86
C ARG A 15 2.46 0.20 6.13
N ILE A 16 1.64 0.79 5.25
CA ILE A 16 1.99 2.05 4.56
C ILE A 16 2.26 3.15 5.59
N ALA A 17 1.36 3.32 6.57
CA ALA A 17 1.49 4.35 7.59
C ALA A 17 2.74 4.16 8.45
N THR A 18 2.99 2.95 8.96
CA THR A 18 4.18 2.63 9.76
C THR A 18 5.47 2.90 8.99
N ASN A 19 5.55 2.46 7.73
CA ASN A 19 6.71 2.71 6.90
C ASN A 19 6.90 4.21 6.60
N SER A 20 5.80 4.93 6.33
CA SER A 20 5.82 6.36 6.07
C SER A 20 6.32 7.16 7.28
N VAL A 21 5.85 6.83 8.47
CA VAL A 21 6.29 7.48 9.72
C VAL A 21 7.76 7.19 10.00
N HIS A 22 8.19 5.94 9.81
CA HIS A 22 9.61 5.58 9.99
C HIS A 22 10.51 6.35 9.03
N LYS A 23 10.12 6.45 7.75
CA LYS A 23 10.89 7.19 6.73
C LYS A 23 10.78 8.70 6.82
N ALA A 24 9.73 9.23 7.45
CA ALA A 24 9.66 10.65 7.78
C ALA A 24 10.79 11.06 8.76
N GLY A 25 11.20 10.19 9.68
CA GLY A 25 12.37 10.41 10.53
C GLY A 25 13.66 10.58 9.74
N ASP A 26 13.88 9.70 8.76
CA ASP A 26 15.04 9.77 7.85
C ASP A 26 15.03 11.06 7.01
N ILE A 27 13.85 11.54 6.59
CA ILE A 27 13.68 12.83 5.88
C ILE A 27 14.07 14.00 6.79
N VAL A 28 13.61 14.01 8.04
CA VAL A 28 13.94 15.07 9.01
C VAL A 28 15.43 15.07 9.31
N GLU A 29 16.05 13.90 9.46
CA GLU A 29 17.50 13.80 9.65
C GLU A 29 18.26 14.30 8.41
N GLY A 30 17.79 13.97 7.20
CA GLY A 30 18.33 14.52 5.96
C GLY A 30 18.20 16.04 5.89
N ALA A 31 17.07 16.61 6.31
CA ALA A 31 16.89 18.06 6.38
C ALA A 31 17.86 18.71 7.38
N ALA A 32 18.09 18.07 8.52
CA ALA A 32 19.10 18.53 9.49
C ALA A 32 20.52 18.49 8.93
N GLN A 33 20.86 17.49 8.10
CA GLN A 33 22.15 17.43 7.39
C GLN A 33 22.30 18.57 6.38
N VAL A 34 21.25 18.86 5.60
CA VAL A 34 21.24 20.03 4.69
C VAL A 34 21.47 21.33 5.45
N LEU A 35 20.77 21.55 6.57
CA LEU A 35 20.92 22.74 7.41
C LEU A 35 22.32 22.86 8.02
N LYS A 36 22.99 21.74 8.29
CA LYS A 36 24.38 21.68 8.77
C LYS A 36 25.42 21.85 7.66
N GLY A 37 25.01 21.99 6.41
CA GLY A 37 25.88 22.23 5.25
C GLY A 37 26.18 21.00 4.39
N ASP A 38 25.76 19.79 4.80
CA ASP A 38 25.83 18.60 3.94
C ASP A 38 24.58 18.47 3.07
N VAL A 39 24.53 19.30 2.03
CA VAL A 39 23.39 19.37 1.11
C VAL A 39 23.22 18.08 0.32
N ARG A 40 24.33 17.47 -0.15
CA ARG A 40 24.25 16.26 -0.99
C ARG A 40 23.83 15.03 -0.20
N GLY A 41 24.43 14.81 0.98
CA GLY A 41 24.05 13.71 1.86
C GLY A 41 22.61 13.86 2.35
N GLY A 42 22.25 15.07 2.80
CA GLY A 42 20.92 15.36 3.30
C GLY A 42 19.82 15.25 2.24
N ALA A 43 20.00 15.85 1.06
CA ALA A 43 19.04 15.75 -0.03
C ALA A 43 18.90 14.32 -0.56
N GLY A 44 20.01 13.57 -0.63
CA GLY A 44 20.00 12.16 -1.02
C GLY A 44 19.19 11.31 -0.05
N ARG A 45 19.36 11.52 1.26
CA ARG A 45 18.60 10.80 2.30
C ARG A 45 17.11 11.13 2.24
N ILE A 46 16.74 12.39 2.03
CA ILE A 46 15.35 12.80 1.84
C ILE A 46 14.74 12.10 0.63
N ALA A 47 15.40 12.18 -0.53
CA ALA A 47 14.89 11.61 -1.78
C ALA A 47 14.75 10.08 -1.69
N ALA A 48 15.75 9.39 -1.13
CA ALA A 48 15.71 7.95 -0.94
C ALA A 48 14.56 7.53 0.00
N SER A 49 14.32 8.30 1.06
CA SER A 49 13.23 8.03 2.00
C SER A 49 11.87 8.25 1.36
N ALA A 50 11.68 9.36 0.62
CA ALA A 50 10.46 9.63 -0.12
C ALA A 50 10.15 8.55 -1.18
N ALA A 51 11.18 8.09 -1.91
CA ALA A 51 11.03 7.01 -2.88
C ALA A 51 10.61 5.69 -2.23
N ASN A 52 11.16 5.36 -1.05
CA ASN A 52 10.75 4.18 -0.29
C ASN A 52 9.29 4.26 0.18
N ILE A 53 8.83 5.43 0.66
CA ILE A 53 7.42 5.64 1.02
C ILE A 53 6.53 5.37 -0.20
N ALA A 54 6.85 6.00 -1.33
CA ALA A 54 6.09 5.86 -2.56
C ALA A 54 6.05 4.40 -3.04
N THR A 55 7.18 3.69 -2.98
CA THR A 55 7.29 2.28 -3.40
C THR A 55 6.43 1.37 -2.53
N THR A 56 6.47 1.54 -1.21
CA THR A 56 5.63 0.76 -0.28
C THR A 56 4.15 1.04 -0.48
N ALA A 57 3.77 2.32 -0.63
CA ALA A 57 2.39 2.71 -0.89
C ALA A 57 1.87 2.11 -2.20
N ALA A 58 2.67 2.16 -3.28
CA ALA A 58 2.32 1.57 -4.55
C ALA A 58 2.18 0.04 -4.47
N SER A 59 3.10 -0.63 -3.80
CA SER A 59 3.09 -2.10 -3.67
C SER A 59 1.87 -2.61 -2.90
N GLU A 60 1.58 -2.00 -1.75
CA GLU A 60 0.38 -2.34 -0.96
C GLU A 60 -0.91 -1.93 -1.69
N GLY A 61 -0.92 -0.79 -2.41
CA GLY A 61 -2.04 -0.36 -3.23
C GLY A 61 -2.38 -1.34 -4.37
N VAL A 62 -1.36 -1.82 -5.09
CA VAL A 62 -1.54 -2.86 -6.12
C VAL A 62 -2.09 -4.14 -5.50
N LYS A 63 -1.57 -4.56 -4.34
CA LYS A 63 -2.04 -5.74 -3.63
C LYS A 63 -3.54 -5.64 -3.27
N ILE A 64 -3.96 -4.51 -2.70
CA ILE A 64 -5.37 -4.24 -2.39
C ILE A 64 -6.24 -4.30 -3.66
N ALA A 65 -5.79 -3.65 -4.74
CA ALA A 65 -6.52 -3.63 -6.00
C ALA A 65 -6.70 -5.04 -6.59
N SER A 66 -5.63 -5.84 -6.64
CA SER A 66 -5.68 -7.24 -7.07
C SER A 66 -6.61 -8.07 -6.20
N GLN A 67 -6.49 -7.96 -4.88
CA GLN A 67 -7.34 -8.70 -3.95
C GLN A 67 -8.82 -8.37 -4.15
N ASN A 68 -9.18 -7.11 -4.40
CA ASN A 68 -10.56 -6.72 -4.66
C ASN A 68 -11.06 -7.26 -6.00
N LEU A 69 -10.27 -7.17 -7.07
CA LEU A 69 -10.63 -7.72 -8.38
C LEU A 69 -10.91 -9.23 -8.32
N ASP A 70 -10.09 -9.98 -7.59
CA ASP A 70 -10.21 -11.44 -7.52
C ASP A 70 -11.56 -11.90 -6.96
N GLY A 71 -12.18 -11.15 -6.06
CA GLY A 71 -13.51 -11.55 -5.57
C GLY A 71 -14.65 -10.69 -6.04
N VAL A 72 -14.39 -9.68 -6.87
CA VAL A 72 -15.40 -9.31 -7.87
C VAL A 72 -15.58 -10.45 -8.86
N ARG A 73 -14.49 -11.07 -9.33
CA ARG A 73 -14.56 -12.26 -10.18
C ARG A 73 -15.26 -13.43 -9.50
N GLU A 74 -14.84 -13.79 -8.29
CA GLU A 74 -15.49 -14.87 -7.52
C GLU A 74 -16.99 -14.61 -7.29
N ALA A 75 -17.38 -13.36 -7.01
CA ALA A 75 -18.79 -13.00 -6.89
C ALA A 75 -19.53 -13.09 -8.23
N ALA A 76 -18.90 -12.68 -9.33
CA ALA A 76 -19.48 -12.78 -10.66
C ALA A 76 -19.68 -14.24 -11.08
N ASP A 77 -18.71 -15.12 -10.80
CA ASP A 77 -18.77 -16.56 -11.06
C ASP A 77 -19.91 -17.20 -10.25
N ALA A 78 -20.03 -16.87 -8.96
CA ALA A 78 -21.12 -17.35 -8.11
C ALA A 78 -22.51 -16.92 -8.61
N VAL A 79 -22.63 -15.69 -9.13
CA VAL A 79 -23.89 -15.20 -9.74
C VAL A 79 -24.18 -15.95 -11.05
N ALA A 80 -23.16 -16.19 -11.87
CA ALA A 80 -23.32 -16.94 -13.12
C ALA A 80 -23.80 -18.37 -12.85
N ASP A 81 -23.21 -19.05 -11.87
CA ASP A 81 -23.60 -20.40 -11.47
C ASP A 81 -25.05 -20.46 -10.97
N GLU A 82 -25.49 -19.47 -10.17
CA GLU A 82 -26.86 -19.44 -9.66
C GLU A 82 -27.89 -19.13 -10.77
N VAL A 83 -27.55 -18.28 -11.75
CA VAL A 83 -28.42 -18.01 -12.91
C VAL A 83 -28.55 -19.23 -13.82
N ASN A 84 -27.49 -20.03 -13.96
CA ASN A 84 -27.47 -21.18 -14.87
C ASN A 84 -28.06 -22.47 -14.24
N LYS A 85 -28.51 -22.40 -12.99
CA LYS A 85 -29.09 -23.54 -12.29
C LYS A 85 -30.46 -23.89 -12.91
N PRO A 86 -30.71 -25.16 -13.29
CA PRO A 86 -32.02 -25.55 -13.80
C PRO A 86 -33.07 -25.31 -12.70
N ARG A 87 -34.17 -24.64 -13.08
CA ARG A 87 -35.30 -24.41 -12.18
C ARG A 87 -36.16 -25.68 -12.21
N ASP A 88 -36.16 -26.42 -11.10
CA ASP A 88 -37.10 -27.51 -10.85
C ASP A 88 -38.53 -26.98 -10.63
#